data_AF-A0A1H9TA63-F1
#
_entry.id   AF-A0A1H9TA63-F1
#
_cell.length_a   1.000
_cell.length_b   1.000
_cell.length_c   1.000
_cell.angle_alpha   90.00
_cell.angle_beta   90.00
_cell.angle_gamma   90.00
#
_symmetry.space_group_name_H-M   'P 1'
#
loop_
_entity.id
_entity.type
_entity.pdbx_description
1 polymer ?
#
loop_
_entity_poly.entity_id
_entity_poly.type
_entity_poly.pdbx_seq_one_letter_code
_entity_poly.pdbx_strand_id
1 'polypeptide(L)'
;MSTATDPYQWIEAKERLTEAILESMLTFIDDIDFLMNHTRSPLVMRDIELFMEFRVKIFVSMTIETDSENKGKFSHLLRHQFQQD
;
A
#
# COMPACT_ATOMS: atom_id res chain seq x y z
N MET A 1 8.84 -12.56 -15.84
CA MET A 1 8.38 -11.20 -15.48
C MET A 1 7.33 -11.36 -14.42
N SER A 2 7.62 -10.99 -13.17
CA SER A 2 6.57 -10.89 -12.17
C SER A 2 5.90 -9.54 -12.39
N THR A 3 4.79 -9.53 -13.11
CA THR A 3 3.93 -8.35 -13.17
C THR A 3 3.28 -8.24 -11.80
N ALA A 4 3.83 -7.37 -10.95
CA ALA A 4 3.18 -7.04 -9.68
C ALA A 4 1.80 -6.48 -10.02
N THR A 5 0.79 -7.32 -9.85
CA THR A 5 -0.61 -6.94 -10.03
C THR A 5 -1.04 -6.23 -8.75
N ASP A 6 -1.78 -5.13 -8.88
CA ASP A 6 -2.27 -4.40 -7.71
C ASP A 6 -3.12 -5.36 -6.85
N PRO A 7 -2.75 -5.60 -5.58
CA PRO A 7 -3.42 -6.59 -4.73
C PRO A 7 -4.88 -6.23 -4.46
N TYR A 8 -5.24 -4.95 -4.55
CA TYR A 8 -6.56 -4.42 -4.27
C TYR A 8 -7.39 -4.20 -5.55
N GLN A 9 -7.46 -5.24 -6.39
CA GLN A 9 -8.37 -5.28 -7.54
C GLN A 9 -9.84 -5.15 -7.09
N TRP A 10 -10.74 -4.81 -8.02
CA TRP A 10 -12.18 -4.68 -7.78
C TRP A 10 -12.80 -5.87 -7.01
N ILE A 11 -12.37 -7.09 -7.32
CA ILE A 11 -12.89 -8.31 -6.71
C ILE A 11 -12.44 -8.50 -5.25
N GLU A 12 -11.33 -7.87 -4.85
CA GLU A 12 -10.76 -7.95 -3.50
C GLU A 12 -11.70 -7.37 -2.43
N ALA A 13 -12.58 -6.44 -2.80
CA ALA A 13 -13.61 -5.91 -1.91
C ALA A 13 -14.56 -7.01 -1.39
N LYS A 14 -14.74 -8.08 -2.18
CA LYS A 14 -15.57 -9.23 -1.85
C LYS A 14 -14.74 -10.40 -1.31
N GLU A 15 -13.64 -10.73 -1.98
CA GLU A 15 -12.93 -12.00 -1.72
C GLU A 15 -11.92 -11.91 -0.57
N ARG A 16 -11.47 -10.71 -0.20
CA ARG A 16 -10.55 -10.48 0.94
C ARG A 16 -9.30 -11.36 0.92
N LEU A 17 -8.79 -11.67 -0.28
CA LEU A 17 -7.65 -12.58 -0.44
C LEU A 17 -6.37 -11.93 0.07
N THR A 18 -6.22 -10.62 -0.15
CA THR A 18 -5.05 -9.88 0.32
C THR A 18 -4.98 -9.91 1.85
N GLU A 19 -6.11 -9.69 2.52
CA GLU A 19 -6.22 -9.80 3.98
C GLU A 19 -5.80 -11.18 4.49
N ALA A 20 -6.37 -12.25 3.93
CA ALA A 20 -6.05 -13.63 4.34
C ALA A 20 -4.57 -13.99 4.11
N ILE A 21 -3.97 -13.47 3.03
CA ILE A 21 -2.53 -13.62 2.77
C ILE A 21 -1.72 -12.87 3.81
N LEU A 22 -2.07 -11.62 4.14
CA LEU A 22 -1.39 -10.83 5.17
C LEU A 22 -1.45 -11.53 6.54
N GLU A 23 -2.62 -12.02 6.94
CA GLU A 23 -2.80 -12.79 8.18
C GLU A 23 -1.90 -14.03 8.19
N SER A 24 -1.86 -14.78 7.09
CA SER A 24 -0.99 -15.95 6.95
C SER A 24 0.48 -15.56 7.05
N MET A 25 0.89 -14.48 6.38
CA MET A 25 2.26 -13.96 6.42
C MET A 25 2.67 -13.51 7.82
N LEU A 26 1.76 -12.95 8.62
CA LEU A 26 2.04 -12.58 10.02
C LEU A 26 2.42 -13.79 10.87
N THR A 27 1.90 -14.99 10.57
CA THR A 27 2.29 -16.21 11.29
C THR A 27 3.74 -16.64 11.01
N PHE A 28 4.35 -16.12 9.94
CA PHE A 28 5.75 -16.35 9.54
C PHE A 28 6.54 -15.03 9.51
N ILE A 29 6.16 -14.05 10.32
CA ILE A 29 6.72 -12.69 10.28
C ILE A 29 8.25 -12.67 10.48
N ASP A 30 8.79 -13.62 11.24
CA ASP A 30 10.23 -13.72 11.50
C ASP A 30 11.03 -14.12 10.25
N ASP A 31 10.41 -14.85 9.31
CA ASP A 31 11.01 -15.29 8.05
C ASP A 31 10.89 -14.23 6.93
N ILE A 32 10.19 -13.13 7.19
CA ILE A 32 10.01 -12.04 6.24
C ILE A 32 11.06 -10.96 6.51
N ASP A 33 11.94 -10.73 5.53
CA ASP A 33 12.88 -9.60 5.59
C ASP A 33 12.19 -8.27 5.29
N PHE A 34 11.35 -8.25 4.24
CA PHE A 34 10.65 -7.05 3.79
C PHE A 34 9.42 -7.40 2.94
N LEU A 35 8.34 -6.64 3.14
CA LEU A 35 7.09 -6.71 2.40
C LEU A 35 6.83 -5.35 1.72
N MET A 36 6.65 -5.37 0.41
CA MET A 36 6.22 -4.20 -0.35
C MET A 36 4.78 -4.38 -0.82
N ASN A 37 3.88 -3.49 -0.41
CA ASN A 37 2.51 -3.44 -0.91
C ASN A 37 2.36 -2.19 -1.78
N HIS A 38 2.16 -2.35 -3.08
CA HIS A 38 2.00 -1.24 -4.01
C HIS A 38 0.61 -1.24 -4.63
N THR A 39 -0.13 -0.14 -4.51
CA THR A 39 -1.53 -0.06 -4.95
C THR A 39 -1.93 1.34 -5.37
N ARG A 40 -2.96 1.44 -6.21
CA ARG A 40 -3.68 2.68 -6.53
C ARG A 40 -5.05 2.74 -5.83
N SER A 41 -5.46 1.66 -5.20
CA SER A 41 -6.79 1.50 -4.64
C SER A 41 -6.84 2.05 -3.21
N PRO A 42 -7.85 2.86 -2.86
CA PRO A 42 -8.08 3.26 -1.47
C PRO A 42 -8.51 2.09 -0.57
N LEU A 43 -8.88 0.94 -1.15
CA LEU A 43 -9.28 -0.27 -0.41
C LEU A 43 -8.17 -0.78 0.52
N VAL A 44 -6.91 -0.43 0.24
CA VAL A 44 -5.75 -0.74 1.09
C VAL A 44 -5.91 -0.29 2.54
N MET A 45 -6.69 0.78 2.80
CA MET A 45 -6.93 1.27 4.15
C MET A 45 -7.67 0.27 5.05
N ARG A 46 -8.37 -0.71 4.47
CA ARG A 46 -9.09 -1.75 5.20
C ARG A 46 -8.16 -2.63 6.04
N ASP A 47 -6.92 -2.80 5.59
CA ASP A 47 -5.98 -3.77 6.17
C ASP A 47 -4.89 -3.05 7.00
N ILE A 48 -5.13 -1.80 7.41
CA ILE A 48 -4.13 -0.95 8.09
C ILE A 48 -3.67 -1.54 9.43
N GLU A 49 -4.57 -2.16 10.17
CA GLU A 49 -4.26 -2.86 11.42
C GLU A 49 -3.29 -4.01 11.19
N LEU A 50 -3.46 -4.78 10.12
CA LEU A 50 -2.54 -5.86 9.76
C LEU A 50 -1.17 -5.32 9.36
N PHE A 51 -1.11 -4.20 8.62
CA PHE A 51 0.16 -3.58 8.25
C PHE A 51 0.98 -3.12 9.46
N MET A 52 0.32 -2.60 10.50
CA MET A 52 1.01 -2.18 11.72
C MET A 52 1.73 -3.34 12.41
N GLU A 53 1.21 -4.57 12.31
CA GLU A 53 1.85 -5.76 12.88
C GLU A 53 3.17 -6.12 12.19
N PHE A 54 3.36 -5.76 10.91
CA PHE A 54 4.64 -5.92 10.22
C PHE A 54 5.73 -4.92 10.68
N ARG A 55 5.36 -3.90 11.47
CA ARG A 55 6.28 -2.88 12.01
C ARG A 55 7.17 -2.26 10.93
N VAL A 56 8.48 -2.36 11.08
CA VAL A 56 9.48 -1.81 10.15
C VAL A 56 9.72 -2.66 8.91
N LYS A 57 9.09 -3.85 8.82
CA LYS A 57 9.28 -4.80 7.72
C LYS A 57 8.36 -4.54 6.52
N ILE A 58 7.48 -3.53 6.57
CA ILE A 58 6.53 -3.25 5.48
C ILE A 58 6.72 -1.85 4.90
N PHE A 59 6.52 -1.74 3.59
CA PHE A 59 6.32 -0.47 2.91
C PHE A 59 5.03 -0.50 2.08
N VAL A 60 4.08 0.35 2.46
CA VAL A 60 2.83 0.55 1.71
C VAL A 60 2.99 1.78 0.82
N SER A 61 3.06 1.53 -0.49
CA SER A 61 3.23 2.53 -1.52
C SER A 61 1.91 2.75 -2.25
N MET A 62 1.43 3.99 -2.25
CA MET A 62 0.24 4.37 -2.99
C MET A 62 0.56 5.28 -4.17
N THR A 63 0.03 4.94 -5.34
CA THR A 63 0.03 5.83 -6.50
C THR A 63 -1.32 6.56 -6.57
N ILE A 64 -1.29 7.89 -6.48
CA ILE A 64 -2.49 8.73 -6.60
C ILE A 64 -2.47 9.36 -7.98
N GLU A 65 -3.34 8.87 -8.86
CA GLU A 65 -3.51 9.47 -10.18
C GLU A 65 -4.23 10.82 -10.05
N THR A 66 -3.66 11.86 -10.66
CA THR A 66 -4.25 13.21 -10.67
C THR A 66 -4.55 13.63 -12.10
N ASP A 67 -5.83 13.84 -12.41
CA ASP A 67 -6.27 14.33 -13.74
C ASP A 67 -6.19 15.87 -13.85
N SER A 68 -5.39 16.51 -12.99
CA SER A 68 -5.23 17.95 -13.05
C SER A 68 -4.26 18.31 -14.18
N GLU A 69 -4.70 19.12 -15.15
CA GLU A 69 -3.79 19.75 -16.13
C GLU A 69 -2.67 20.57 -15.43
N ASN A 70 -2.91 20.97 -14.17
CA ASN A 70 -2.01 21.76 -13.31
C ASN A 70 -1.03 20.91 -12.47
N LYS A 71 -0.30 19.99 -13.12
CA LYS A 71 0.65 19.04 -12.49
C LYS A 71 1.69 19.70 -11.55
N GLY A 72 2.02 20.97 -11.77
CA GLY A 72 3.02 21.72 -10.97
C GLY A 72 2.57 22.08 -9.55
N LYS A 73 1.27 22.08 -9.22
CA LYS A 73 0.79 22.45 -7.87
C LYS A 73 0.84 21.30 -6.88
N PHE A 74 0.56 20.07 -7.34
CA PHE A 74 0.51 18.90 -6.46
C PHE A 74 1.90 18.51 -5.93
N SER A 75 2.94 18.60 -6.78
CA SER A 75 4.33 18.34 -6.37
C SER A 75 4.86 19.35 -5.35
N HIS A 76 4.44 20.62 -5.45
CA HIS A 76 4.80 21.65 -4.49
C HIS A 76 4.11 21.48 -3.12
N LEU A 77 2.86 21.05 -3.09
CA LEU A 77 2.11 20.79 -1.86
C LEU A 77 2.70 19.61 -1.08
N LEU A 78 2.99 18.50 -1.76
CA LEU A 78 3.58 17.32 -1.11
C LEU A 78 5.00 17.60 -0.58
N ARG A 79 5.81 18.42 -1.28
CA ARG A 79 7.13 18.80 -0.77
C ARG A 79 7.08 19.59 0.53
N HIS A 80 6.08 20.45 0.71
CA HIS A 80 5.95 21.22 1.96
C HIS A 80 5.42 20.37 3.13
N GLN A 81 4.64 19.33 2.85
CA GLN A 81 3.97 18.52 3.88
C GLN A 81 4.84 17.36 4.40
N PHE A 82 5.85 16.94 3.64
CA PHE A 82 6.77 15.84 4.01
C PHE A 82 8.23 16.27 4.18
N GLN A 83 8.56 17.58 4.14
CA GLN A 83 9.89 18.12 4.50
C GLN A 83 9.94 18.79 5.88
N GLN A 84 8.87 18.68 6.68
CA GLN A 84 8.90 19.00 8.11
C GLN A 84 8.71 17.71 8.90
N ASP A 85 9.72 16.84 8.87
CA ASP A 85 10.00 15.81 9.87
C ASP A 85 11.48 15.41 9.75
#